data_AF-R4KPD5-F1
#
_entry.id   AF-R4KPD5-F1
#
_cell.length_a   1.000
_cell.length_b   1.000
_cell.length_c   1.000
_cell.angle_alpha   90.00
_cell.angle_beta   90.00
_cell.angle_gamma   90.00
#
_symmetry.space_group_name_H-M   'P 1'
#
loop_
_entity.id
_entity.type
_entity.pdbx_description
1 polymer ?
#
loop_
_entity_poly.entity_id
_entity_poly.type
_entity_poly.pdbx_seq_one_letter_code
_entity_poly.pdbx_strand_id
1 'polypeptide(L)' 'MKDYFSTTGFIDLLPLALKLADQAGCGKNEIIEAICKVADKHKMYPPQRNRTAWFARVFQEKLDEARADILRRNYLQGL' A
#
# COMPACT_ATOMS: atom_id res chain seq x y z
N MET A 1 -8.79 4.25 -7.17
CA MET A 1 -7.49 4.49 -6.49
C MET A 1 -7.60 5.68 -5.55
N LYS A 2 -7.94 6.89 -6.02
CA LYS A 2 -8.24 8.04 -5.14
C LYS A 2 -9.26 7.72 -4.04
N ASP A 3 -10.31 6.96 -4.36
CA ASP A 3 -11.33 6.58 -3.37
C ASP A 3 -10.74 5.73 -2.24
N TYR A 4 -9.90 4.74 -2.54
CA TYR A 4 -9.23 3.92 -1.52
C TYR A 4 -8.35 4.76 -0.58
N PHE A 5 -7.60 5.72 -1.13
CA PHE A 5 -6.79 6.62 -0.31
C PHE A 5 -7.66 7.57 0.52
N SER A 6 -8.81 7.98 -0.01
CA SER A 6 -9.78 8.81 0.72
C SER A 6 -10.42 8.03 1.87
N THR A 7 -10.91 6.82 1.61
CA THR A 7 -11.53 5.93 2.62
C THR A 7 -10.56 5.50 3.71
N THR A 8 -9.28 5.30 3.37
CA THR A 8 -8.24 4.93 4.35
C THR A 8 -7.66 6.14 5.09
N GLY A 9 -8.04 7.37 4.70
CA GLY A 9 -7.58 8.61 5.31
C GLY A 9 -6.18 9.06 4.88
N PHE A 10 -5.59 8.46 3.84
CA PHE A 10 -4.23 8.76 3.35
C PHE A 10 -4.21 9.55 2.03
N ILE A 11 -5.30 10.21 1.67
CA ILE A 11 -5.41 10.98 0.41
C ILE A 11 -4.30 12.03 0.25
N ASP A 12 -3.84 12.60 1.35
CA ASP A 12 -2.73 13.55 1.40
C ASP A 12 -1.39 12.93 0.99
N LEU A 13 -1.23 11.61 1.16
CA LEU A 13 -0.02 10.86 0.82
C LEU A 13 -0.11 10.12 -0.52
N LEU A 14 -1.20 10.27 -1.27
CA LEU A 14 -1.36 9.67 -2.60
C LEU A 14 -0.19 10.01 -3.56
N PRO A 15 0.30 11.27 -3.67
CA PRO A 15 1.43 11.57 -4.56
C PRO A 15 2.71 10.83 -4.16
N LEU A 16 2.98 10.69 -2.86
CA LEU A 16 4.11 9.94 -2.35
C LEU A 16 3.97 8.45 -2.66
N ALA A 17 2.77 7.88 -2.44
CA ALA A 17 2.49 6.49 -2.75
C ALA A 17 2.71 6.16 -4.23
N LEU A 18 2.27 7.04 -5.13
CA LEU A 18 2.50 6.90 -6.58
C LEU A 18 4.00 6.90 -6.91
N LYS A 19 4.77 7.82 -6.33
CA LYS A 19 6.22 7.88 -6.52
C LYS A 19 6.92 6.61 -6.04
N LEU A 20 6.55 6.12 -4.85
CA LEU A 20 7.15 4.90 -4.28
C LEU A 20 6.80 3.65 -5.10
N ALA A 21 5.56 3.55 -5.56
CA ALA A 21 5.11 2.44 -6.39
C ALA A 21 5.77 2.44 -7.77
N ASP A 22 5.94 3.61 -8.39
CA ASP A 22 6.65 3.78 -9.66
C ASP A 22 8.12 3.31 -9.53
N GLN A 23 8.81 3.75 -8.47
CA GLN A 23 10.17 3.30 -8.16
C GLN A 23 10.29 1.78 -7.94
N ALA A 24 9.22 1.15 -7.43
CA ALA A 24 9.16 -0.30 -7.20
C ALA A 24 8.65 -1.09 -8.43
N GLY A 25 8.24 -0.42 -9.51
CA GLY A 25 7.59 -1.04 -10.67
C GLY A 25 6.23 -1.69 -10.33
N CYS A 26 5.52 -1.17 -9.33
CA CYS A 26 4.24 -1.70 -8.88
C CYS A 26 3.07 -1.08 -9.64
N GLY A 27 2.08 -1.91 -9.97
CA GLY A 27 0.87 -1.50 -10.66
C GLY A 27 -0.23 -1.01 -9.72
N LYS A 28 -1.37 -0.67 -10.33
CA LYS A 28 -2.56 -0.17 -9.63
C LYS A 28 -3.11 -1.15 -8.60
N ASN A 29 -3.05 -2.45 -8.87
CA ASN A 29 -3.63 -3.47 -7.99
C ASN A 29 -2.80 -3.60 -6.71
N GLU A 30 -1.48 -3.64 -6.84
CA GLU A 30 -0.53 -3.65 -5.74
C GLU A 30 -0.71 -2.40 -4.86
N ILE A 31 -0.85 -1.22 -5.48
CA ILE A 31 -1.06 0.04 -4.74
C ILE A 31 -2.36 0.00 -3.92
N ILE A 32 -3.45 -0.49 -4.52
CA ILE A 32 -4.76 -0.56 -3.85
C ILE A 32 -4.73 -1.54 -2.68
N GLU A 33 -4.12 -2.70 -2.86
CA GLU A 33 -4.01 -3.70 -1.79
C GLU A 33 -3.05 -3.24 -0.69
N ALA A 34 -1.92 -2.63 -1.07
CA ALA A 34 -0.97 -2.06 -0.13
C ALA A 34 -1.62 -0.97 0.75
N ILE A 35 -2.40 -0.04 0.18
CA ILE A 35 -3.02 1.03 0.97
C ILE A 35 -4.05 0.50 1.97
N CYS A 36 -4.80 -0.54 1.62
CA CYS A 36 -5.69 -1.23 2.55
C CYS A 36 -4.90 -1.86 3.71
N LYS A 37 -3.81 -2.58 3.42
CA LYS A 37 -2.93 -3.17 4.44
C LYS A 37 -2.26 -2.10 5.33
N VAL A 38 -1.87 -0.96 4.76
CA VAL A 38 -1.35 0.19 5.53
C VAL A 38 -2.42 0.72 6.49
N ALA A 39 -3.67 0.84 6.04
CA ALA A 39 -4.77 1.30 6.88
C ALA A 39 -5.03 0.35 8.05
N ASP A 40 -4.97 -0.96 7.82
CA ASP A 40 -5.11 -1.95 8.89
C ASP A 40 -3.95 -1.87 9.89
N LYS A 41 -2.70 -1.73 9.41
CA LYS A 41 -1.54 -1.52 10.28
C LYS A 41 -1.63 -0.20 11.05
N HIS A 42 -2.17 0.86 10.46
CA HIS A 42 -2.37 2.14 11.11
C HIS A 42 -3.40 2.06 12.25
N LYS A 43 -4.48 1.30 12.06
CA LYS A 43 -5.49 1.08 13.11
C LYS A 43 -4.91 0.37 14.32
N MET A 44 -4.01 -0.59 14.10
CA MET A 44 -3.39 -1.37 15.18
C MET A 44 -2.18 -0.66 15.81
N TYR A 45 -1.37 0.01 14.99
CA TYR A 45 -0.09 0.61 15.38
C TYR A 45 0.09 1.99 14.72
N PRO A 46 -0.63 3.03 15.18
CA PRO A 46 -0.52 4.36 14.60
C PRO A 46 0.87 4.98 14.86
N PRO A 47 1.37 5.83 13.95
CA PRO A 47 2.65 6.52 14.12
C PRO A 47 2.58 7.53 15.28
N GLN A 48 3.63 7.59 16.11
CA GLN A 48 3.67 8.53 17.24
C GLN A 48 4.20 9.93 16.91
N ARG A 49 4.90 10.09 15.77
CA ARG A 49 5.53 11.37 15.40
C ARG A 49 5.39 11.69 13.92
N ASN A 50 6.14 10.99 13.06
CA ASN A 50 6.21 11.31 11.65
C ASN A 50 5.34 10.36 10.81
N ARG A 51 4.09 10.77 10.56
CA ARG A 51 3.12 10.02 9.77
C ARG A 51 3.62 9.72 8.35
N THR A 52 4.26 10.70 7.70
CA THR A 52 4.76 10.55 6.31
C THR A 52 5.92 9.57 6.22
N ALA A 53 6.90 9.65 7.12
CA ALA A 53 8.03 8.72 7.14
C ALA A 53 7.59 7.31 7.52
N TRP A 54 6.69 7.20 8.51
CA TRP A 54 6.07 5.92 8.87
C TRP A 54 5.31 5.32 7.68
N PHE A 55 4.51 6.14 7.00
CA PHE A 55 3.75 5.73 5.82
C PHE A 55 4.68 5.24 4.73
N ALA A 56 5.73 5.98 4.37
CA ALA A 56 6.65 5.58 3.30
C ALA A 56 7.26 4.20 3.56
N ARG A 57 7.73 3.97 4.79
CA ARG A 57 8.31 2.69 5.21
C ARG A 57 7.28 1.55 5.16
N VAL A 58 6.10 1.77 5.75
CA VAL A 58 5.05 0.74 5.80
C VAL A 58 4.46 0.47 4.43
N PHE A 59 4.28 1.49 3.60
CA PHE A 59 3.73 1.36 2.26
C PHE A 59 4.66 0.55 1.35
N GLN A 60 5.97 0.77 1.41
CA GLN A 60 6.95 -0.08 0.70
C GLN A 60 6.85 -1.55 1.14
N GLU A 61 6.86 -1.82 2.45
CA GLU A 61 6.65 -3.18 3.00
C GLU A 61 5.35 -3.82 2.46
N LYS A 62 4.26 -3.05 2.41
CA LYS A 62 2.96 -3.55 1.97
C LYS A 62 2.82 -3.65 0.45
N LEU A 63 3.62 -2.93 -0.33
CA LEU A 63 3.72 -3.11 -1.78
C LEU A 63 4.33 -4.46 -2.12
N ASP A 64 5.43 -4.84 -1.45
CA ASP A 64 6.07 -6.13 -1.66
C ASP A 64 5.16 -7.29 -1.25
N GLU A 65 4.48 -7.15 -0.10
CA GLU A 65 3.48 -8.12 0.36
C GLU A 65 2.32 -8.25 -0.63
N ALA A 66 1.77 -7.13 -1.12
CA ALA A 66 0.68 -7.13 -2.10
C ALA A 66 1.10 -7.81 -3.42
N ARG A 67 2.32 -7.55 -3.91
CA ARG A 67 2.86 -8.20 -5.10
C ARG A 67 2.94 -9.71 -4.91
N ALA A 68 3.47 -10.17 -3.77
CA ALA A 68 3.56 -11.59 -3.46
C ALA A 68 2.17 -12.25 -3.38
N ASP A 69 1.20 -11.59 -2.75
CA ASP A 69 -0.18 -12.07 -2.64
C ASP A 69 -0.86 -12.19 -4.02
N ILE A 70 -0.69 -11.18 -4.88
CA ILE A 70 -1.22 -11.19 -6.25
C ILE A 70 -0.59 -12.33 -7.06
N LEU A 71 0.73 -12.48 -7.03
CA LEU A 71 1.43 -13.56 -7.74
C LEU A 71 0.94 -14.93 -7.28
N ARG A 72 0.78 -15.12 -5.96
CA ARG A 72 0.26 -16.36 -5.39
C ARG A 72 -1.17 -16.65 -5.83
N ARG A 73 -2.06 -15.65 -5.81
CA ARG A 73 -3.46 -15.81 -6.26
C ARG A 73 -3.52 -16.19 -7.74
N ASN A 74 -2.73 -15.54 -8.59
CA ASN A 74 -2.68 -15.84 -10.01
C ASN A 74 -2.18 -17.26 -10.29
N TYR A 75 -1.16 -17.71 -9.54
CA TYR A 75 -0.67 -19.09 -9.63
C TYR A 75 -1.76 -20.10 -9.27
N LEU A 76 -2.49 -19.88 -8.18
CA LEU A 76 -3.57 -20.78 -7.74
C LEU A 76 -4.78 -20.78 -8.69
N GLN A 77 -5.04 -19.70 -9.41
CA GLN A 77 -6.12 -19.61 -10.40
C GLN A 77 -5.77 -20.26 -11.75
N GLY A 78 -4.48 -20.52 -12.00
CA GLY A 78 -4.01 -21.22 -13.19
C GLY A 78 -3.87 -22.74 -13.03
N LEU A 79 -4.12 -23.27 -11.83
CA LEU A 79 -4.20 -24.70 -11.52
C LEU A 79 -5.64 -25.20 -11.69
#